data_AF-A0A7Z1SDF6-F1
#
_entry.id   AF-A0A7Z1SDF6-F1
#
_cell.length_a   1.000
_cell.length_b   1.000
_cell.length_c   1.000
_cell.angle_alpha   90.00
_cell.angle_beta   90.00
_cell.angle_gamma   90.00
#
_symmetry.space_group_name_H-M   'P 1'
#
loop_
_entity.id
_entity.type
_entity.pdbx_description
1 polymer ?
#
loop_
_entity_poly.entity_id
_entity_poly.type
_entity_poly.pdbx_seq_one_letter_code
_entity_poly.pdbx_strand_id
1 'polypeptide(L)'
;LILVLFQKDVGQTMLIVIIFFSIIFYSGIGVQNMLKWGALVAIGFIIVATFMFMLDMVPSYLQARFSTLTNPFSQESGTGYHISNSLLAIGNGGLFGRGLGNSIMKLGYLPEPHTDFIFAIICEEMGLIGGLIVLILEYFIVYRAFQLAN
;
A
#
# COMPACT_ATOMS: atom_id res chain seq x y z
N LEU A 1 -15.97 -1.35 11.53
CA LEU A 1 -15.72 -0.04 10.88
C LEU A 1 -15.76 1.12 11.88
N ILE A 2 -16.86 1.33 12.61
CA ILE A 2 -16.99 2.46 13.58
C ILE A 2 -15.84 2.48 14.60
N LEU A 3 -15.50 1.34 15.21
CA LEU A 3 -14.39 1.25 16.18
C LEU A 3 -13.00 1.50 15.56
N VAL A 4 -12.80 1.14 14.29
CA VAL A 4 -11.52 1.34 13.57
C VAL A 4 -11.36 2.80 13.16
N LEU A 5 -12.47 3.47 12.82
CA LEU A 5 -12.47 4.91 12.57
C LEU A 5 -12.09 5.72 13.81
N PHE A 6 -12.44 5.24 15.01
CA PHE A 6 -11.97 5.86 16.26
C PHE A 6 -10.46 5.75 16.47
N GLN A 7 -9.83 4.69 15.96
CA GLN A 7 -8.37 4.54 15.97
C GLN A 7 -7.68 5.44 14.92
N LYS A 8 -8.46 6.12 14.05
CA LYS A 8 -7.97 6.93 12.92
C LYS A 8 -7.03 6.15 11.98
N ASP A 9 -7.13 4.83 11.94
CA ASP A 9 -6.37 3.99 11.02
C ASP A 9 -7.14 3.84 9.69
N VAL A 10 -6.76 4.70 8.75
CA VAL A 10 -7.34 4.73 7.40
C VAL A 10 -6.97 3.47 6.61
N GLY A 11 -5.77 2.91 6.83
CA GLY A 11 -5.27 1.75 6.08
C GLY A 11 -6.03 0.48 6.44
N GLN A 12 -6.14 0.20 7.74
CA GLN A 12 -6.88 -0.97 8.22
C GLN A 12 -8.37 -0.89 7.90
N THR A 13 -8.96 0.32 7.97
CA THR A 13 -10.36 0.54 7.55
C THR A 13 -10.56 0.16 6.08
N MET A 14 -9.66 0.59 5.19
CA MET A 14 -9.73 0.29 3.76
C MET A 14 -9.57 -1.21 3.47
N LEU A 15 -8.64 -1.89 4.14
CA LEU A 15 -8.45 -3.33 4.00
C LEU A 15 -9.70 -4.13 4.36
N ILE A 16 -10.35 -3.82 5.48
CA ILE A 16 -11.58 -4.50 5.92
C ILE A 16 -12.70 -4.32 4.88
N VAL A 17 -12.84 -3.12 4.32
CA VAL A 17 -13.84 -2.83 3.28
C VAL A 17 -13.58 -3.68 2.03
N ILE A 18 -12.33 -3.75 1.56
CA ILE A 18 -11.96 -4.54 0.39
C ILE A 18 -12.24 -6.03 0.60
N ILE A 19 -11.89 -6.58 1.77
CA ILE A 19 -12.15 -7.99 2.11
C ILE A 19 -13.65 -8.26 2.13
N PHE A 20 -14.44 -7.39 2.76
CA PHE A 20 -15.90 -7.51 2.81
C PHE A 20 -16.52 -7.58 1.41
N PHE A 21 -16.12 -6.67 0.50
CA PHE A 21 -16.60 -6.70 -0.88
C PHE A 21 -16.13 -7.94 -1.65
N SER A 22 -14.89 -8.40 -1.41
CA SER A 22 -14.34 -9.59 -2.06
C SER A 22 -15.12 -10.85 -1.71
N ILE A 23 -15.51 -11.02 -0.44
CA ILE A 23 -16.32 -12.17 0.02
C ILE A 23 -17.69 -12.17 -0.63
N ILE A 24 -18.38 -11.02 -0.66
CA ILE A 24 -19.71 -10.94 -1.24
C ILE A 24 -19.66 -11.16 -2.76
N PHE A 25 -18.60 -10.68 -3.43
CA PHE A 25 -18.39 -10.92 -4.85
C PHE A 25 -18.21 -12.41 -5.15
N TYR A 26 -17.45 -13.14 -4.32
CA TYR A 26 -17.29 -14.59 -4.43
C TYR A 26 -18.59 -15.36 -4.15
N SER A 27 -19.44 -14.86 -3.25
CA SER A 27 -20.70 -15.50 -2.86
C SER A 27 -21.79 -15.52 -3.95
N GLY A 28 -21.59 -14.86 -5.11
CA GLY A 28 -22.52 -14.93 -6.24
C GLY A 28 -23.88 -14.23 -6.04
N ILE A 29 -24.03 -13.43 -4.98
CA ILE A 29 -25.27 -12.67 -4.71
C ILE A 29 -25.40 -11.57 -5.77
N GLY A 30 -26.28 -11.78 -6.76
CA GLY A 30 -26.79 -10.75 -7.67
C GLY A 30 -25.76 -9.71 -8.10
N VAL A 31 -24.67 -10.15 -8.73
CA VAL A 31 -23.46 -9.35 -9.03
C VAL A 31 -23.80 -8.01 -9.71
N GLN A 32 -24.86 -7.97 -10.53
CA GLN A 32 -25.34 -6.77 -11.20
C GLN A 32 -25.91 -5.71 -10.24
N ASN A 33 -26.68 -6.12 -9.24
CA ASN A 33 -27.23 -5.20 -8.24
C ASN A 33 -26.11 -4.75 -7.30
N MET A 34 -25.20 -5.64 -6.93
CA MET A 34 -24.07 -5.29 -6.09
C MET A 34 -23.10 -4.33 -6.78
N LEU A 35 -22.82 -4.50 -8.08
CA LEU A 35 -21.98 -3.56 -8.83
C LEU A 35 -22.61 -2.16 -8.86
N LYS A 36 -23.93 -2.08 -9.01
CA LYS A 36 -24.68 -0.81 -8.99
C LYS A 36 -24.62 -0.13 -7.62
N TRP A 37 -24.89 -0.87 -6.53
CA TRP A 37 -24.85 -0.32 -5.17
C TRP A 37 -23.41 0.00 -4.71
N GLY A 38 -22.44 -0.85 -5.05
CA GLY A 38 -21.03 -0.62 -4.77
C GLY A 38 -20.48 0.58 -5.53
N ALA A 39 -20.85 0.74 -6.82
CA ALA A 39 -20.50 1.92 -7.59
C ALA A 39 -21.16 3.19 -7.03
N LEU A 40 -22.42 3.13 -6.59
CA LEU A 40 -23.09 4.25 -5.92
C LEU A 40 -22.38 4.68 -4.63
N VAL A 41 -21.95 3.73 -3.80
CA VAL A 41 -21.19 4.01 -2.58
C VAL A 41 -19.81 4.60 -2.91
N ALA A 42 -19.11 4.06 -3.91
CA ALA A 42 -17.82 4.58 -4.36
C ALA A 42 -17.94 6.01 -4.92
N ILE A 43 -18.96 6.27 -5.74
CA ILE A 43 -19.26 7.60 -6.29
C ILE A 43 -19.63 8.56 -5.15
N GLY A 44 -20.45 8.14 -4.20
CA GLY A 44 -20.78 8.93 -3.01
C GLY A 44 -19.54 9.30 -2.20
N PHE A 45 -18.61 8.35 -2.03
CA PHE A 45 -17.34 8.59 -1.35
C PHE A 45 -16.46 9.58 -2.11
N ILE A 46 -16.37 9.48 -3.44
CA ILE A 46 -15.63 10.41 -4.30
C ILE A 46 -16.23 11.82 -4.24
N ILE A 47 -17.55 11.95 -4.26
CA ILE A 47 -18.24 13.23 -4.16
C ILE A 47 -17.97 13.88 -2.80
N VAL A 48 -18.09 13.13 -1.71
CA VAL A 48 -17.81 13.64 -0.36
C VAL A 48 -16.33 14.02 -0.23
N ALA A 49 -15.40 13.21 -0.74
CA ALA A 49 -13.98 13.52 -0.73
C ALA A 49 -13.64 14.78 -1.53
N THR A 50 -14.25 14.95 -2.72
CA THR A 50 -14.09 16.14 -3.57
C THR A 50 -14.69 17.37 -2.92
N PHE A 51 -15.84 17.24 -2.26
CA PHE A 51 -16.50 18.33 -1.55
C PHE A 51 -15.70 18.76 -0.30
N MET A 52 -15.14 17.80 0.46
CA MET A 52 -14.22 18.09 1.56
C MET A 52 -12.92 18.75 1.09
N PHE A 53 -12.42 18.38 -0.10
CA PHE A 53 -11.27 19.01 -0.74
C PHE A 53 -11.56 20.46 -1.15
N MET A 54 -12.74 20.74 -1.73
CA MET A 54 -13.14 22.10 -2.10
C MET A 54 -13.40 23.01 -0.90
N LEU A 55 -13.80 22.46 0.25
CA LEU A 55 -14.09 23.23 1.46
C LEU A 55 -12.86 23.48 2.35
N ASP A 56 -11.65 23.09 1.91
CA ASP A 56 -10.41 23.16 2.71
C ASP A 56 -10.52 22.49 4.10
N MET A 57 -11.49 21.61 4.28
CA MET A 57 -11.71 20.84 5.51
C MET A 57 -10.88 19.55 5.54
N VAL A 58 -9.95 19.39 4.61
CA VAL A 58 -9.05 18.24 4.58
C VAL A 58 -8.04 18.39 5.71
N PRO A 59 -7.96 17.42 6.63
CA PRO A 59 -6.91 17.40 7.65
C PRO A 59 -5.54 17.58 6.99
N SER A 60 -4.70 18.46 7.55
CA SER A 60 -3.33 18.72 7.05
C SER A 60 -2.51 17.44 6.87
N TYR A 61 -2.80 16.40 7.67
CA TYR A 61 -2.25 15.05 7.53
C TYR A 61 -2.58 14.35 6.20
N LEU A 62 -3.81 14.47 5.72
CA LEU A 62 -4.23 13.87 4.45
C LEU A 62 -3.64 14.63 3.27
N GLN A 63 -3.55 15.97 3.35
CA GLN A 63 -2.85 16.78 2.34
C GLN A 63 -1.36 16.43 2.27
N ALA A 64 -0.70 16.20 3.42
CA ALA A 64 0.69 15.74 3.46
C ALA A 64 0.86 14.34 2.84
N ARG A 65 -0.08 13.42 3.06
CA ARG A 65 -0.08 12.10 2.41
C ARG A 65 -0.29 12.18 0.90
N PHE A 66 -1.25 12.99 0.42
CA PHE A 66 -1.47 13.13 -1.02
C PHE A 66 -0.30 13.82 -1.72
N SER A 67 0.27 14.87 -1.13
CA SER A 67 1.45 15.55 -1.70
C SER A 67 2.70 14.66 -1.74
N THR A 68 2.91 13.82 -0.73
CA THR A 68 4.01 12.84 -0.72
C THR A 68 3.79 11.69 -1.70
N LEU A 69 2.56 11.34 -2.07
CA LEU A 69 2.29 10.39 -3.17
C LEU A 69 2.67 10.98 -4.54
N THR A 70 2.36 12.25 -4.78
CA THR A 70 2.63 12.88 -6.09
C THR A 70 4.10 13.24 -6.27
N ASN A 71 4.78 13.68 -5.21
CA ASN A 71 6.20 13.97 -5.24
C ASN A 71 6.86 13.53 -3.92
N PRO A 72 7.29 12.26 -3.82
CA PRO A 72 7.86 11.73 -2.58
C PRO A 72 9.12 12.47 -2.15
N PHE A 73 9.93 12.91 -3.12
CA PHE A 73 11.20 13.61 -2.89
C PHE A 73 11.05 15.09 -2.50
N SER A 74 9.84 15.65 -2.56
CA SER A 74 9.60 17.07 -2.23
C SER A 74 9.66 17.39 -0.74
N GLN A 75 9.53 16.37 0.12
CA GLN A 75 9.57 16.52 1.58
C GLN A 75 10.63 15.57 2.15
N GLU A 76 11.82 16.11 2.41
CA GLU A 76 12.96 15.38 3.00
C GLU A 76 12.75 14.99 4.48
N SER A 77 11.71 15.51 5.14
CA SER A 77 11.40 15.22 6.56
C SER A 77 9.92 14.84 6.75
N GLY A 78 9.65 13.76 7.50
CA GLY A 78 8.29 13.30 7.84
C GLY A 78 7.83 12.09 7.02
N THR A 79 6.56 12.07 6.60
CA THR A 79 5.95 10.92 5.89
C THR A 79 6.60 10.61 4.54
N GLY A 80 7.16 11.62 3.87
CA GLY A 80 7.87 11.47 2.58
C GLY A 80 9.26 10.84 2.71
N TYR A 81 9.88 10.92 3.89
CA TYR A 81 11.23 10.39 4.13
C TYR A 81 11.27 8.86 4.00
N HIS A 82 10.31 8.16 4.59
CA HIS A 82 10.24 6.69 4.53
C HIS A 82 9.98 6.19 3.11
N ILE A 83 9.04 6.84 2.41
CA ILE A 83 8.70 6.48 1.04
C ILE A 83 9.91 6.73 0.13
N SER A 84 10.50 7.92 0.18
CA SER A 84 11.69 8.27 -0.63
C SER A 84 12.86 7.33 -0.38
N ASN A 85 13.19 7.03 0.88
CA ASN A 85 14.28 6.13 1.21
C ASN A 85 13.98 4.69 0.76
N SER A 86 12.74 4.22 0.88
CA SER A 86 12.37 2.90 0.35
C SER A 86 12.53 2.81 -1.17
N LEU A 87 12.14 3.86 -1.90
CA LEU A 87 12.33 3.97 -3.35
C LEU A 87 13.81 4.02 -3.73
N LEU A 88 14.61 4.78 -2.99
CA LEU A 88 16.06 4.85 -3.19
C LEU A 88 16.75 3.52 -2.88
N ALA A 89 16.28 2.75 -1.88
CA ALA A 89 16.80 1.42 -1.57
C ALA A 89 16.60 0.46 -2.75
N ILE A 90 15.39 0.46 -3.33
CA ILE A 90 15.07 -0.34 -4.51
C ILE A 90 15.94 0.08 -5.70
N GLY A 91 16.08 1.40 -5.94
CA GLY A 91 16.92 1.92 -7.02
C GLY A 91 18.40 1.57 -6.87
N ASN A 92 18.92 1.58 -5.64
CA ASN A 92 20.30 1.26 -5.32
C ASN A 92 20.68 -0.22 -5.55
N GLY A 93 19.71 -1.12 -5.53
CA GLY A 93 19.95 -2.55 -5.72
C GLY A 93 20.34 -2.96 -7.14
N GLY A 94 19.97 -2.18 -8.16
CA GLY A 94 20.22 -2.55 -9.55
C GLY A 94 19.69 -3.96 -9.91
N LEU A 95 20.37 -4.67 -10.82
CA LEU A 95 19.93 -6.01 -11.26
C LEU A 95 20.29 -7.13 -10.28
N PHE A 96 21.50 -7.09 -9.70
CA PHE A 96 22.07 -8.17 -8.90
C PHE A 96 22.20 -7.85 -7.39
N GLY A 97 21.87 -6.63 -6.98
CA GLY A 97 21.95 -6.20 -5.59
C GLY A 97 23.34 -5.75 -5.17
N ARG A 98 23.43 -5.26 -3.93
CA ARG A 98 24.69 -4.90 -3.25
C ARG A 98 25.33 -6.08 -2.49
N GLY A 99 24.66 -7.23 -2.46
CA GLY A 99 25.05 -8.39 -1.67
C GLY A 99 24.29 -8.44 -0.34
N LEU A 100 24.00 -9.67 0.12
CA LEU A 100 23.27 -9.92 1.36
C LEU A 100 23.97 -9.26 2.55
N GLY A 101 23.21 -8.51 3.34
CA GLY A 101 23.71 -7.77 4.50
C GLY A 101 24.42 -6.44 4.18
N ASN A 102 24.63 -6.09 2.91
CA ASN A 102 25.25 -4.82 2.51
C ASN A 102 24.23 -3.71 2.17
N SER A 103 23.00 -3.79 2.71
CA SER A 103 22.02 -2.70 2.56
C SER A 103 22.47 -1.47 3.34
N ILE A 104 22.56 -0.33 2.65
CA ILE A 104 22.91 0.96 3.26
C ILE A 104 21.69 1.52 4.01
N MET A 105 20.50 1.32 3.45
CA MET A 105 19.24 1.84 3.99
C MET A 105 18.84 1.19 5.32
N LYS A 106 19.34 -0.04 5.57
CA LYS A 106 19.19 -0.79 6.82
C LYS A 106 19.93 -0.19 8.02
N LEU A 107 20.95 0.66 7.79
CA LEU A 107 21.82 1.22 8.84
C LEU A 107 21.22 2.43 9.59
N GLY A 108 19.92 2.65 9.48
CA GLY A 108 19.20 3.70 10.22
C GLY A 108 18.52 4.77 9.35
N TYR A 109 18.52 4.62 8.02
CA TYR A 109 17.81 5.52 7.10
C TYR A 109 16.33 5.20 6.96
N LEU A 110 15.90 4.00 7.37
CA LEU A 110 14.49 3.67 7.59
C LEU A 110 14.30 3.29 9.07
N PRO A 111 13.30 3.85 9.77
CA PRO A 111 12.79 3.21 10.96
C PRO A 111 12.09 1.92 10.55
N GLU A 112 12.29 0.89 11.36
CA GLU A 112 11.68 -0.44 11.16
C GLU A 112 11.93 -1.05 9.77
N PRO A 113 13.20 -1.14 9.33
CA PRO A 113 13.57 -1.68 8.01
C PRO A 113 13.11 -3.13 7.80
N HIS A 114 12.90 -3.87 8.89
CA HIS A 114 12.63 -5.29 8.91
C HIS A 114 11.14 -5.66 8.90
N THR A 115 10.22 -4.70 9.09
CA THR A 115 8.77 -4.95 9.06
C THR A 115 8.17 -4.40 7.78
N ASP A 116 7.90 -3.09 7.75
CA ASP A 116 7.08 -2.44 6.73
C ASP A 116 7.84 -2.22 5.43
N PHE A 117 9.18 -2.20 5.50
CA PHE A 117 10.06 -1.92 4.36
C PHE A 117 11.01 -3.06 4.00
N ILE A 118 10.71 -4.29 4.47
CA ILE A 118 11.57 -5.45 4.22
C ILE A 118 11.77 -5.73 2.72
N PHE A 119 10.74 -5.51 1.91
CA PHE A 119 10.83 -5.69 0.46
C PHE A 119 11.82 -4.74 -0.20
N ALA A 120 11.87 -3.47 0.25
CA ALA A 120 12.81 -2.49 -0.28
C ALA A 120 14.27 -2.88 0.00
N ILE A 121 14.52 -3.51 1.15
CA ILE A 121 15.85 -4.01 1.54
C ILE A 121 16.22 -5.26 0.75
N ILE A 122 15.28 -6.18 0.57
CA ILE A 122 15.51 -7.36 -0.29
C ILE A 122 15.91 -6.89 -1.70
N CYS A 123 15.22 -5.87 -2.23
CA CYS A 123 15.57 -5.29 -3.52
C CYS A 123 16.96 -4.61 -3.50
N GLU A 124 17.36 -3.95 -2.41
CA GLU A 124 18.71 -3.37 -2.30
C GLU A 124 19.80 -4.45 -2.23
N GLU A 125 19.59 -5.50 -1.43
CA GLU A 125 20.59 -6.55 -1.17
C GLU A 125 20.70 -7.56 -2.32
N MET A 126 19.57 -7.99 -2.90
CA MET A 126 19.48 -9.03 -3.92
C MET A 126 19.14 -8.50 -5.33
N GLY A 127 18.90 -7.20 -5.46
CA GLY A 127 18.56 -6.56 -6.72
C GLY A 127 17.17 -6.90 -7.23
N LEU A 128 16.92 -6.52 -8.48
CA LEU A 128 15.68 -6.80 -9.19
C LEU A 128 15.38 -8.30 -9.27
N ILE A 129 16.40 -9.15 -9.43
CA ILE A 129 16.21 -10.61 -9.51
C ILE A 129 15.65 -11.15 -8.19
N GLY A 130 16.23 -10.77 -7.06
CA GLY A 130 15.72 -11.18 -5.75
C GLY A 130 14.30 -10.67 -5.48
N GLY A 131 14.03 -9.41 -5.81
CA GLY A 131 12.69 -8.83 -5.72
C GLY A 131 11.66 -9.59 -6.55
N LEU A 132 11.98 -9.94 -7.80
CA LEU A 132 11.10 -10.74 -8.66
C LEU A 132 10.84 -12.14 -8.11
N ILE A 133 11.86 -12.81 -7.55
CA ILE A 133 11.69 -14.13 -6.95
C ILE A 133 10.67 -14.06 -5.80
N VAL A 134 10.78 -13.05 -4.93
CA VAL A 134 9.82 -12.86 -3.82
C VAL A 134 8.40 -12.63 -4.34
N LEU A 135 8.23 -11.76 -5.34
CA LEU A 135 6.91 -11.50 -5.94
C LEU A 135 6.31 -12.76 -6.59
N ILE A 136 7.12 -13.58 -7.26
CA ILE A 136 6.68 -14.84 -7.86
C ILE A 136 6.25 -15.84 -6.78
N LEU A 137 6.97 -15.91 -5.66
CA LEU A 137 6.62 -16.78 -4.54
C LEU A 137 5.31 -16.34 -3.87
N GLU A 138 5.12 -15.04 -3.63
CA GLU A 138 3.86 -14.51 -3.10
C GLU A 138 2.70 -14.78 -4.06
N TYR A 139 2.90 -14.53 -5.35
CA TYR A 139 1.91 -14.86 -6.39
C TYR A 139 1.56 -16.34 -6.38
N PHE A 140 2.55 -17.23 -6.28
CA PHE A 140 2.33 -18.67 -6.25
C PHE A 140 1.50 -19.10 -5.03
N ILE A 141 1.76 -18.54 -3.85
CA ILE A 141 0.98 -18.81 -2.64
C ILE A 141 -0.48 -18.37 -2.85
N VAL A 142 -0.71 -17.17 -3.36
CA VAL A 142 -2.05 -16.64 -3.63
C VAL A 142 -2.77 -17.50 -4.68
N TYR A 143 -2.10 -17.85 -5.78
CA TYR A 143 -2.65 -18.71 -6.83
C TYR A 143 -3.08 -20.07 -6.29
N ARG A 144 -2.23 -20.71 -5.47
CA ARG A 144 -2.56 -22.00 -4.84
C ARG A 144 -3.71 -21.88 -3.85
N ALA A 145 -3.81 -20.77 -3.11
CA ALA A 145 -4.93 -20.52 -2.22
C ALA A 145 -6.26 -20.42 -2.99
N PHE A 146 -6.28 -19.71 -4.13
CA PHE A 146 -7.46 -19.66 -5.00
C PHE A 146 -7.81 -21.01 -5.62
N GLN A 147 -6.81 -21.81 -6.01
CA GLN A 147 -7.03 -23.15 -6.55
C GLN A 147 -7.64 -24.10 -5.50
N LEU A 148 -7.29 -23.95 -4.23
CA LEU A 148 -7.86 -24.75 -3.14
C LEU A 148 -9.25 -24.26 -2.70
N ALA A 149 -9.55 -22.98 -2.92
CA ALA A 149 -10.83 -22.38 -2.53
C ALA A 149 -11.98 -22.71 -3.50
N ASN A 150 -11.65 -23.12 -4.73
CA ASN A 150 -12.57 -23.50 -5.79
C ASN A 150 -12.70 -25.02 -5.89
#